data_AF-A0A3E2HL19-F1
#
_entry.id   AF-A0A3E2HL19-F1
#
_cell.length_a   1.000
_cell.length_b   1.000
_cell.length_c   1.000
_cell.angle_alpha   90.00
_cell.angle_beta   90.00
_cell.angle_gamma   90.00
#
_symmetry.space_group_name_H-M   'P 1'
#
loop_
_entity.id
_entity.type
_entity.pdbx_description
1 polymer ?
#
loop_
_entity_poly.entity_id
_entity_poly.type
_entity_poly.pdbx_seq_one_letter_code
_entity_poly.pdbx_strand_id
1 'polypeptide(L)'
;MNLYRLSDKIGRSLAVEELDLSFGVSAPIGACVKSIESELLQLKDSLLLDGPFRSMLLIHYHNIEIFLYEIALNENVNTIKYGTYPFIRLNMLLACLNSTKCFFDAWYSLPASVYLNSPYTTWAQIGHALMTLSKLSLFIGEGWDRDYVRSIIDFSSTVDALILQIKEINRLCQQHQPDQLLSRSVPEIFIDLASKLQLMKEFNERRRAAQCNHQDGALRSPLLNESSLLAFPDVDFLTPGSVLFQYLDDEFWHHFT
;
A
#
# COMPACT_ATOMS: atom_id res chain seq x y z
N MET A 1 -19.00 12.70 -4.79
CA MET A 1 -19.63 12.69 -3.45
C MET A 1 -19.68 11.29 -2.80
N ASN A 2 -19.65 10.17 -3.55
CA ASN A 2 -19.72 8.82 -2.97
C ASN A 2 -18.39 8.25 -2.41
N LEU A 3 -17.24 8.46 -3.07
CA LEU A 3 -15.95 7.90 -2.60
C LEU A 3 -15.55 8.40 -1.20
N TYR A 4 -15.73 9.70 -0.94
CA TYR A 4 -15.41 10.31 0.36
C TYR A 4 -16.24 9.68 1.50
N ARG A 5 -17.53 9.46 1.28
CA ARG A 5 -18.42 8.81 2.25
C ARG A 5 -18.01 7.37 2.52
N LEU A 6 -17.53 6.67 1.50
CA LEU A 6 -17.06 5.29 1.65
C LEU A 6 -15.75 5.24 2.45
N SER A 7 -14.83 6.16 2.18
CA SER A 7 -13.58 6.30 2.94
C SER A 7 -13.85 6.62 4.42
N ASP A 8 -14.78 7.53 4.71
CA ASP A 8 -15.20 7.86 6.08
C ASP A 8 -15.87 6.66 6.76
N LYS A 9 -16.70 5.89 6.03
CA LYS A 9 -17.31 4.66 6.54
C LYS A 9 -16.27 3.57 6.85
N ILE A 10 -15.25 3.41 6.00
CA ILE A 10 -14.12 2.50 6.23
C ILE A 10 -13.38 2.92 7.50
N GLY A 11 -13.04 4.21 7.63
CA GLY A 11 -12.38 4.75 8.81
C GLY A 11 -13.14 4.46 10.09
N ARG A 12 -14.45 4.70 10.12
CA ARG A 12 -15.29 4.46 11.31
C ARG A 12 -15.57 2.98 11.59
N SER A 13 -15.58 2.13 10.58
CA SER A 13 -15.93 0.70 10.76
C SER A 13 -14.71 -0.17 11.08
N LEU A 14 -13.51 0.30 10.73
CA LEU A 14 -12.25 -0.45 10.83
C LEU A 14 -11.17 0.28 11.65
N ALA A 15 -11.49 1.41 12.30
CA ALA A 15 -10.57 2.06 13.24
C ALA A 15 -10.16 1.06 14.33
N VAL A 16 -8.86 0.73 14.33
CA VAL A 16 -8.26 -0.25 15.23
C VAL A 16 -8.41 0.20 16.70
N GLU A 17 -8.39 1.51 16.97
CA GLU A 17 -8.59 2.07 18.32
C GLU A 17 -10.01 1.88 18.88
N GLU A 18 -11.05 1.78 18.05
CA GLU A 18 -12.42 1.49 18.50
C GLU A 18 -12.70 -0.02 18.66
N LEU A 19 -11.89 -0.87 18.01
CA LEU A 19 -11.99 -2.33 18.10
C LEU A 19 -11.52 -2.90 19.45
N ASP A 20 -10.91 -2.06 20.30
CA ASP A 20 -10.50 -2.39 21.66
C ASP A 20 -11.47 -1.86 22.75
N LEU A 21 -12.48 -1.04 22.39
CA LEU A 21 -13.38 -0.41 23.37
C LEU A 21 -14.85 -0.84 23.33
N SER A 22 -15.25 -1.86 22.57
CA SER A 22 -16.66 -2.33 22.60
C SER A 22 -16.82 -3.82 22.91
N PHE A 23 -16.84 -4.14 24.20
CA PHE A 23 -17.60 -5.29 24.70
C PHE A 23 -19.09 -5.04 24.47
N GLY A 24 -19.65 -5.59 23.39
CA GLY A 24 -21.11 -5.65 23.18
C GLY A 24 -21.55 -5.64 21.73
N VAL A 25 -21.41 -6.78 21.02
CA VAL A 25 -22.02 -7.07 19.72
C VAL A 25 -21.59 -6.14 18.57
N SER A 26 -20.29 -6.08 18.28
CA SER A 26 -19.81 -5.59 16.98
C SER A 26 -19.90 -6.73 15.94
N ALA A 27 -20.31 -6.41 14.71
CA ALA A 27 -20.36 -7.39 13.63
C ALA A 27 -18.94 -7.90 13.31
N PRO A 28 -18.77 -9.19 12.92
CA PRO A 28 -17.45 -9.71 12.55
C PRO A 28 -16.83 -8.88 11.42
N ILE A 29 -15.51 -8.70 11.44
CA ILE A 29 -14.76 -7.89 10.44
C ILE A 29 -15.08 -8.38 9.02
N GLY A 30 -15.16 -9.70 8.82
CA GLY A 30 -15.54 -10.27 7.53
C GLY A 30 -16.92 -9.83 7.04
N ALA A 31 -17.90 -9.67 7.93
CA ALA A 31 -19.24 -9.19 7.58
C ALA A 31 -19.23 -7.70 7.23
N CYS A 32 -18.49 -6.88 7.99
CA CYS A 32 -18.30 -5.46 7.69
C CYS A 32 -17.63 -5.26 6.32
N VAL A 33 -16.55 -6.02 6.07
CA VAL A 33 -15.81 -5.98 4.81
C VAL A 33 -16.69 -6.41 3.65
N LYS A 34 -17.46 -7.50 3.79
CA LYS A 34 -18.39 -7.96 2.74
C LYS A 34 -19.48 -6.96 2.42
N SER A 35 -19.99 -6.26 3.44
CA SER A 35 -20.97 -5.18 3.24
C SER A 35 -20.36 -4.04 2.39
N ILE A 36 -19.17 -3.56 2.75
CA ILE A 36 -18.49 -2.48 2.01
C ILE A 36 -18.06 -2.95 0.60
N GLU A 37 -17.58 -4.17 0.45
CA GLU A 37 -17.23 -4.78 -0.84
C GLU A 37 -18.44 -4.78 -1.79
N SER A 38 -19.65 -5.07 -1.30
CA SER A 38 -20.86 -5.03 -2.12
C SER A 38 -21.19 -3.63 -2.63
N GLU A 39 -20.93 -2.59 -1.83
CA GLU A 39 -21.09 -1.18 -2.24
C GLU A 39 -20.02 -0.76 -3.25
N LEU A 40 -18.77 -1.23 -3.07
CA LEU A 40 -17.67 -0.99 -4.01
C LEU A 40 -17.96 -1.61 -5.37
N LEU A 41 -18.43 -2.85 -5.42
CA LEU A 41 -18.78 -3.51 -6.68
C LEU A 41 -19.85 -2.74 -7.46
N GLN A 42 -20.89 -2.25 -6.78
CA GLN A 42 -21.89 -1.39 -7.41
C GLN A 42 -21.31 -0.07 -7.93
N LEU A 43 -20.36 0.52 -7.17
CA LEU A 43 -19.65 1.71 -7.62
C LEU A 43 -18.79 1.41 -8.86
N LYS A 44 -18.12 0.26 -8.90
CA LYS A 44 -17.30 -0.17 -10.05
C LYS A 44 -18.11 -0.18 -11.33
N ASP A 45 -19.31 -0.77 -11.31
CA ASP A 45 -20.19 -0.82 -12.48
C ASP A 45 -20.57 0.58 -12.98
N SER A 46 -20.75 1.54 -12.06
CA SER A 46 -20.99 2.95 -12.41
C SER A 46 -19.74 3.68 -12.93
N LEU A 47 -18.55 3.26 -12.51
CA LEU A 47 -17.27 3.85 -12.92
C LEU A 47 -16.78 3.34 -14.28
N LEU A 48 -17.27 2.18 -14.73
CA LEU A 48 -16.94 1.58 -16.03
C LEU A 48 -17.65 2.25 -17.23
N LEU A 49 -18.38 3.34 -17.01
CA LEU A 49 -18.88 4.19 -18.09
C LEU A 49 -17.68 4.81 -18.83
N ASP A 50 -17.53 4.50 -20.12
CA ASP A 50 -16.40 4.93 -20.95
C ASP A 50 -16.20 6.45 -20.88
N GLY A 51 -14.99 6.85 -20.47
CA GLY A 51 -14.64 8.26 -20.30
C GLY A 51 -13.13 8.48 -20.18
N PRO A 52 -12.66 9.73 -20.40
CA PRO A 52 -11.24 10.07 -20.44
C PRO A 52 -10.52 9.91 -19.09
N PHE A 53 -11.26 9.82 -17.98
CA PHE A 53 -10.72 9.69 -16.62
C PHE A 53 -10.76 8.26 -16.08
N ARG A 54 -11.12 7.27 -16.92
CA ARG A 54 -11.33 5.88 -16.51
C ARG A 54 -10.14 5.28 -15.74
N SER A 55 -8.91 5.43 -16.24
CA SER A 55 -7.72 4.89 -15.57
C SER A 55 -7.49 5.53 -14.20
N MET A 56 -7.73 6.85 -14.06
CA MET A 56 -7.59 7.56 -12.78
C MET A 56 -8.65 7.12 -11.77
N LEU A 57 -9.89 6.92 -12.23
CA LEU A 57 -10.97 6.38 -11.40
C LEU A 57 -10.67 4.94 -10.95
N LEU A 58 -10.10 4.11 -11.82
CA LEU A 58 -9.67 2.75 -11.48
C LEU A 58 -8.54 2.73 -10.43
N ILE A 59 -7.57 3.64 -10.53
CA ILE A 59 -6.52 3.80 -9.51
C ILE A 59 -7.13 4.11 -8.15
N HIS A 60 -8.06 5.06 -8.08
CA HIS A 60 -8.72 5.40 -6.81
C HIS A 60 -9.60 4.26 -6.29
N TYR A 61 -10.29 3.54 -7.18
CA TYR A 61 -11.09 2.38 -6.83
C TYR A 61 -10.23 1.28 -6.20
N HIS A 62 -9.14 0.88 -6.87
CA HIS A 62 -8.23 -0.14 -6.34
C HIS A 62 -7.54 0.32 -5.06
N ASN A 63 -7.26 1.61 -4.90
CA ASN A 63 -6.74 2.15 -3.65
C ASN A 63 -7.71 1.94 -2.48
N ILE A 64 -9.01 2.15 -2.69
CA ILE A 64 -10.02 1.88 -1.65
C ILE A 64 -10.08 0.37 -1.33
N GLU A 65 -10.00 -0.49 -2.35
CA GLU A 65 -9.94 -1.94 -2.13
C GLU A 65 -8.71 -2.33 -1.29
N ILE A 66 -7.55 -1.74 -1.57
CA ILE A 66 -6.33 -1.95 -0.76
C ILE A 66 -6.59 -1.57 0.70
N PHE A 67 -7.13 -0.37 0.97
CA PHE A 67 -7.48 0.06 2.34
C PHE A 67 -8.47 -0.88 3.03
N LEU A 68 -9.48 -1.36 2.30
CA LEU A 68 -10.51 -2.25 2.84
C LEU A 68 -9.92 -3.59 3.28
N TYR A 69 -9.02 -4.16 2.47
CA TYR A 69 -8.47 -5.48 2.71
C TYR A 69 -7.18 -5.47 3.55
N GLU A 70 -6.52 -4.31 3.70
CA GLU A 70 -5.29 -4.16 4.50
C GLU A 70 -5.48 -4.61 5.95
N ILE A 71 -6.69 -4.53 6.51
CA ILE A 71 -6.99 -5.04 7.86
C ILE A 71 -6.66 -6.54 8.02
N ALA A 72 -6.58 -7.32 6.93
CA ALA A 72 -6.17 -8.72 6.99
C ALA A 72 -4.66 -8.92 7.26
N LEU A 73 -3.84 -7.90 6.98
CA LEU A 73 -2.41 -7.88 7.28
C LEU A 73 -2.11 -7.57 8.75
N ASN A 74 -3.09 -7.08 9.52
CA ASN A 74 -2.90 -6.79 10.93
C ASN A 74 -2.80 -8.10 11.74
N GLU A 75 -1.64 -8.36 12.33
CA GLU A 75 -1.38 -9.55 13.14
C GLU A 75 -1.97 -9.44 14.55
N ASN A 76 -2.23 -8.22 15.04
CA ASN A 76 -2.78 -7.95 16.37
C ASN A 76 -4.29 -8.24 16.45
N VAL A 77 -4.96 -8.35 15.30
CA VAL A 77 -6.38 -8.69 15.23
C VAL A 77 -6.55 -10.19 15.43
N ASN A 78 -7.17 -10.57 16.55
CA ASN A 78 -7.50 -11.96 16.83
C ASN A 78 -8.30 -12.58 15.67
N THR A 79 -7.88 -13.76 15.20
CA THR A 79 -8.49 -14.48 14.07
C THR A 79 -10.00 -14.71 14.23
N ILE A 80 -10.49 -14.79 15.47
CA ILE A 80 -11.92 -14.92 15.81
C ILE A 80 -12.72 -13.69 15.37
N LYS A 81 -12.13 -12.47 15.39
CA LYS A 81 -12.79 -11.23 15.00
C LYS A 81 -13.16 -11.19 13.49
N TYR A 82 -12.53 -12.02 12.64
CA TYR A 82 -12.85 -12.09 11.21
C TYR A 82 -14.13 -12.88 10.89
N GLY A 83 -14.71 -13.61 11.85
CA GLY A 83 -15.96 -14.37 11.66
C GLY A 83 -15.72 -15.80 11.17
N THR A 84 -16.38 -16.21 10.09
CA THR A 84 -16.35 -17.59 9.55
C THR A 84 -14.95 -18.00 9.04
N TYR A 85 -14.07 -18.39 9.98
CA TYR A 85 -12.79 -19.10 9.81
C TYR A 85 -11.63 -18.35 9.10
N PRO A 86 -10.36 -18.76 9.29
CA PRO A 86 -9.17 -18.24 8.59
C PRO A 86 -9.30 -18.06 7.07
N PHE A 87 -10.23 -18.77 6.41
CA PHE A 87 -10.48 -18.63 4.99
C PHE A 87 -10.96 -17.22 4.60
N ILE A 88 -11.70 -16.51 5.45
CA ILE A 88 -12.09 -15.11 5.21
C ILE A 88 -10.84 -14.22 5.17
N ARG A 89 -9.95 -14.35 6.15
CA ARG A 89 -8.70 -13.57 6.21
C ARG A 89 -7.83 -13.86 4.99
N LEU A 90 -7.69 -15.13 4.60
CA LEU A 90 -6.93 -15.52 3.42
C LEU A 90 -7.53 -14.92 2.13
N ASN A 91 -8.85 -14.97 1.96
CA ASN A 91 -9.52 -14.33 0.83
C ASN A 91 -9.32 -12.83 0.81
N MET A 92 -9.32 -12.18 1.97
CA MET A 92 -9.03 -10.75 2.08
C MET A 92 -7.58 -10.44 1.71
N LEU A 93 -6.60 -11.23 2.17
CA LEU A 93 -5.20 -11.09 1.76
C LEU A 93 -5.04 -11.24 0.24
N LEU A 94 -5.71 -12.22 -0.35
CA LEU A 94 -5.68 -12.46 -1.79
C LEU A 94 -6.34 -11.31 -2.57
N ALA A 95 -7.47 -10.79 -2.07
CA ALA A 95 -8.14 -9.63 -2.63
C ALA A 95 -7.27 -8.37 -2.51
N CYS A 96 -6.58 -8.18 -1.39
CA CYS A 96 -5.60 -7.11 -1.18
C CYS A 96 -4.50 -7.18 -2.24
N LEU A 97 -3.87 -8.36 -2.40
CA LEU A 97 -2.84 -8.60 -3.40
C LEU A 97 -3.31 -8.28 -4.83
N ASN A 98 -4.48 -8.79 -5.20
CA ASN A 98 -5.03 -8.55 -6.53
C ASN A 98 -5.33 -7.07 -6.77
N SER A 99 -5.86 -6.38 -5.75
CA SER A 99 -6.15 -4.94 -5.80
C SER A 99 -4.86 -4.12 -5.93
N THR A 100 -3.82 -4.47 -5.18
CA THR A 100 -2.48 -3.87 -5.31
C THR A 100 -1.90 -4.07 -6.70
N LYS A 101 -2.02 -5.27 -7.28
CA LYS A 101 -1.60 -5.51 -8.67
C LYS A 101 -2.37 -4.63 -9.65
N CYS A 102 -3.71 -4.62 -9.56
CA CYS A 102 -4.55 -3.85 -10.47
C CYS A 102 -4.32 -2.34 -10.33
N PHE A 103 -4.00 -1.86 -9.13
CA PHE A 103 -3.58 -0.48 -8.88
C PHE A 103 -2.32 -0.14 -9.68
N PHE A 104 -1.27 -0.96 -9.60
CA PHE A 104 -0.03 -0.70 -10.34
C PHE A 104 -0.22 -0.85 -11.86
N ASP A 105 -0.98 -1.85 -12.32
CA ASP A 105 -1.31 -1.99 -13.74
C ASP A 105 -2.04 -0.74 -14.26
N ALA A 106 -3.02 -0.23 -13.51
CA ALA A 106 -3.76 0.98 -13.87
C ALA A 106 -2.85 2.22 -13.80
N TRP A 107 -1.98 2.29 -12.80
CA TRP A 107 -0.99 3.35 -12.66
C TRP A 107 -0.09 3.42 -13.90
N TYR A 108 0.56 2.32 -14.27
CA TYR A 108 1.48 2.27 -15.42
C TYR A 108 0.79 2.46 -16.76
N SER A 109 -0.54 2.27 -16.84
CA SER A 109 -1.32 2.57 -18.05
C SER A 109 -1.45 4.06 -18.34
N LEU A 110 -1.17 4.94 -17.36
CA LEU A 110 -1.32 6.37 -17.53
C LEU A 110 -0.22 6.98 -18.43
N PRO A 111 -0.57 7.97 -19.29
CA PRO A 111 0.43 8.71 -20.05
C PRO A 111 1.36 9.53 -19.15
N ALA A 112 2.62 9.69 -19.57
CA ALA A 112 3.64 10.44 -18.83
C ALA A 112 3.20 11.86 -18.40
N SER A 113 2.42 12.51 -19.26
CA SER A 113 1.88 13.86 -19.05
C SER A 113 0.94 13.98 -17.84
N VAL A 114 0.26 12.88 -17.47
CA VAL A 114 -0.69 12.84 -16.34
C VAL A 114 0.07 12.85 -15.02
N TYR A 115 1.15 12.08 -14.90
CA TYR A 115 1.95 12.00 -13.67
C TYR A 115 2.48 13.36 -13.21
N LEU A 116 2.89 14.21 -14.16
CA LEU A 116 3.38 15.56 -13.89
C LEU A 116 2.27 16.55 -13.48
N ASN A 117 1.02 16.25 -13.80
CA ASN A 117 -0.15 17.03 -13.39
C ASN A 117 -0.86 16.43 -12.17
N SER A 118 -0.44 15.26 -11.71
CA SER A 118 -1.10 14.57 -10.62
C SER A 118 -0.88 15.34 -9.31
N PRO A 119 -1.95 15.57 -8.54
CA PRO A 119 -1.82 16.11 -7.21
C PRO A 119 -0.91 15.23 -6.36
N TYR A 120 -0.24 15.88 -5.41
CA TYR A 120 0.60 15.23 -4.42
C TYR A 120 -0.05 14.03 -3.72
N THR A 121 -1.34 14.12 -3.40
CA THR A 121 -2.11 13.05 -2.78
C THR A 121 -2.10 11.76 -3.59
N THR A 122 -1.97 11.85 -4.92
CA THR A 122 -1.86 10.68 -5.79
C THR A 122 -0.55 9.93 -5.56
N TRP A 123 0.54 10.65 -5.29
CA TRP A 123 1.83 10.03 -4.98
C TRP A 123 1.85 9.37 -3.60
N ALA A 124 1.14 9.95 -2.63
CA ALA A 124 0.92 9.30 -1.34
C ALA A 124 0.18 7.95 -1.49
N GLN A 125 -0.80 7.86 -2.40
CA GLN A 125 -1.51 6.60 -2.69
C GLN A 125 -0.58 5.52 -3.26
N ILE A 126 0.40 5.89 -4.07
CA ILE A 126 1.42 4.95 -4.56
C ILE A 126 2.30 4.47 -3.42
N GLY A 127 2.71 5.39 -2.53
CA GLY A 127 3.48 5.04 -1.34
C GLY A 127 2.75 4.03 -0.46
N HIS A 128 1.45 4.25 -0.23
CA HIS A 128 0.59 3.31 0.50
C HIS A 128 0.51 1.94 -0.20
N ALA A 129 0.19 1.90 -1.50
CA ALA A 129 0.12 0.65 -2.25
C ALA A 129 1.46 -0.12 -2.26
N LEU A 130 2.59 0.58 -2.34
CA LEU A 130 3.92 0.01 -2.23
C LEU A 130 4.15 -0.62 -0.85
N MET A 131 3.74 0.08 0.21
CA MET A 131 3.89 -0.42 1.57
C MET A 131 3.02 -1.66 1.81
N THR A 132 1.78 -1.66 1.33
CA THR A 132 0.93 -2.85 1.36
C THR A 132 1.58 -4.01 0.59
N LEU A 133 2.17 -3.76 -0.59
CA LEU A 133 2.88 -4.80 -1.35
C LEU A 133 4.08 -5.37 -0.58
N SER A 134 4.86 -4.50 0.07
CA SER A 134 5.97 -4.90 0.94
C SER A 134 5.47 -5.84 2.05
N LYS A 135 4.43 -5.41 2.79
CA LYS A 135 3.77 -6.21 3.84
C LYS A 135 3.30 -7.56 3.29
N LEU A 136 2.55 -7.60 2.18
CA LEU A 136 2.06 -8.83 1.55
C LEU A 136 3.21 -9.78 1.16
N SER A 137 4.32 -9.24 0.66
CA SER A 137 5.48 -10.03 0.22
C SER A 137 6.29 -10.61 1.39
N LEU A 138 6.21 -9.99 2.56
CA LEU A 138 6.93 -10.39 3.78
C LEU A 138 6.02 -11.09 4.80
N PHE A 139 4.71 -11.08 4.59
CA PHE A 139 3.71 -11.62 5.52
C PHE A 139 3.92 -13.12 5.77
N ILE A 140 3.83 -13.52 7.04
CA ILE A 140 3.93 -14.91 7.47
C ILE A 140 2.61 -15.29 8.12
N GLY A 141 1.86 -16.17 7.48
CA GLY A 141 0.58 -16.63 7.99
C GLY A 141 0.22 -18.00 7.44
N GLU A 142 -0.68 -18.69 8.14
CA GLU A 142 -1.18 -19.99 7.71
C GLU A 142 -1.82 -19.91 6.32
N GLY A 143 -1.38 -20.76 5.39
CA GLY A 143 -1.89 -20.81 4.02
C GLY A 143 -1.45 -19.68 3.09
N TRP A 144 -0.57 -18.77 3.55
CA TRP A 144 -0.01 -17.70 2.71
C TRP A 144 1.30 -18.15 2.05
N ASP A 145 1.33 -18.16 0.72
CA ASP A 145 2.51 -18.53 -0.07
C ASP A 145 3.16 -17.29 -0.69
N ARG A 146 4.37 -16.96 -0.22
CA ARG A 146 5.14 -15.80 -0.70
C ARG A 146 5.66 -15.98 -2.13
N ASP A 147 5.91 -17.21 -2.57
CA ASP A 147 6.32 -17.48 -3.95
C ASP A 147 5.15 -17.27 -4.90
N TYR A 148 3.96 -17.69 -4.49
CA TYR A 148 2.73 -17.35 -5.20
C TYR A 148 2.53 -15.84 -5.29
N VAL A 149 2.66 -15.08 -4.18
CA VAL A 149 2.57 -13.61 -4.18
C VAL A 149 3.50 -12.99 -5.21
N ARG A 150 4.77 -13.42 -5.21
CA ARG A 150 5.80 -12.93 -6.14
C ARG A 150 5.49 -13.25 -7.61
N SER A 151 4.82 -14.36 -7.88
CA SER A 151 4.37 -14.71 -9.23
C SER A 151 3.27 -13.78 -9.76
N ILE A 152 2.46 -13.20 -8.86
CA ILE A 152 1.37 -12.27 -9.19
C ILE A 152 1.90 -10.85 -9.37
N ILE A 153 2.69 -10.38 -8.39
CA ILE A 153 3.38 -9.08 -8.43
C ILE A 153 4.62 -9.12 -7.54
N ASP A 154 5.79 -8.85 -8.13
CA ASP A 154 7.05 -8.79 -7.40
C ASP A 154 7.34 -7.37 -6.93
N PHE A 155 7.62 -7.21 -5.63
CA PHE A 155 7.91 -5.92 -5.02
C PHE A 155 9.14 -5.24 -5.62
N SER A 156 10.25 -5.98 -5.80
CA SER A 156 11.52 -5.42 -6.27
C SER A 156 11.38 -4.88 -7.69
N SER A 157 10.73 -5.66 -8.56
CA SER A 157 10.42 -5.32 -9.94
C SER A 157 9.46 -4.13 -10.04
N THR A 158 8.45 -4.06 -9.16
CA THR A 158 7.50 -2.94 -9.10
C THR A 158 8.22 -1.64 -8.72
N VAL A 159 9.11 -1.69 -7.72
CA VAL A 159 9.91 -0.54 -7.31
C VAL A 159 10.84 -0.08 -8.44
N ASP A 160 11.53 -1.02 -9.11
CA ASP A 160 12.39 -0.69 -10.25
C ASP A 160 11.62 0.00 -11.39
N ALA A 161 10.43 -0.48 -11.72
CA ALA A 161 9.57 0.13 -12.73
C ALA A 161 9.17 1.56 -12.35
N LEU A 162 8.83 1.84 -11.09
CA LEU A 162 8.55 3.20 -10.62
C LEU A 162 9.78 4.11 -10.71
N ILE A 163 10.96 3.61 -10.34
CA ILE A 163 12.21 4.37 -10.40
C ILE A 163 12.52 4.75 -11.85
N LEU A 164 12.36 3.82 -12.79
CA LEU A 164 12.54 4.09 -14.21
C LEU A 164 11.56 5.17 -14.70
N GLN A 165 10.30 5.08 -14.29
CA GLN A 165 9.27 6.07 -14.63
C GLN A 165 9.62 7.47 -14.08
N ILE A 166 10.06 7.58 -12.82
CA ILE A 166 10.48 8.85 -12.21
C ILE A 166 11.69 9.44 -12.94
N LYS A 167 12.68 8.61 -13.28
CA LYS A 167 13.85 9.05 -14.05
C LYS A 167 13.47 9.60 -15.42
N GLU A 168 12.53 8.95 -16.11
CA GLU A 168 12.04 9.43 -17.40
C GLU A 168 11.29 10.75 -17.27
N ILE A 169 10.44 10.90 -16.25
CA ILE A 169 9.75 12.16 -15.94
C ILE A 169 10.77 13.30 -15.70
N ASN A 170 11.80 13.04 -14.90
CA ASN A 170 12.86 14.01 -14.63
C ASN A 170 13.60 14.41 -15.91
N ARG A 171 13.91 13.44 -16.78
CA ARG A 171 14.55 13.68 -18.08
C ARG A 171 13.68 14.56 -18.98
N LEU A 172 12.38 14.27 -19.07
CA LEU A 172 11.44 15.04 -19.88
C LEU A 172 11.32 16.49 -19.41
N CYS A 173 11.33 16.75 -18.11
CA CYS A 173 11.30 18.10 -17.59
C CYS A 173 12.61 18.87 -17.81
N GLN A 174 13.76 18.19 -17.76
CA GLN A 174 15.06 18.83 -18.06
C GLN A 174 15.22 19.21 -19.54
N GLN A 175 14.52 18.53 -20.45
CA GLN A 175 14.60 18.79 -21.90
C GLN A 175 13.70 19.93 -22.39
N HIS A 176 12.69 20.35 -21.63
CA HIS A 176 11.81 21.45 -22.03
C HIS A 176 12.49 22.82 -21.74
N GLN A 177 12.67 23.63 -22.79
CA GLN A 177 13.27 24.98 -22.74
C GLN A 177 12.40 26.00 -21.97
N PRO A 178 13.01 27.03 -21.33
CA PRO A 178 12.34 27.99 -20.45
C PRO A 178 11.48 29.07 -21.16
N ASP A 179 11.15 28.93 -22.45
CA ASP A 179 10.43 29.97 -23.23
C ASP A 179 8.89 29.84 -23.16
N GLN A 180 8.36 28.90 -22.38
CA GLN A 180 6.94 28.89 -22.02
C GLN A 180 6.79 29.45 -20.61
N LEU A 181 5.96 30.49 -20.47
CA LEU A 181 5.63 31.27 -19.25
C LEU A 181 5.20 30.44 -18.02
N LEU A 182 5.11 29.12 -18.14
CA LEU A 182 4.94 28.16 -17.06
C LEU A 182 6.10 27.16 -17.14
N SER A 183 7.29 27.60 -16.75
CA SER A 183 8.46 26.73 -16.60
C SER A 183 8.07 25.62 -15.63
N ARG A 184 7.78 24.43 -16.17
CA ARG A 184 7.22 23.30 -15.44
C ARG A 184 8.36 22.66 -14.64
N SER A 185 8.70 23.28 -13.52
CA SER A 185 9.68 22.73 -12.60
C SER A 185 9.18 21.37 -12.12
N VAL A 186 10.07 20.38 -12.15
CA VAL A 186 9.83 19.10 -11.51
C VAL A 186 9.55 19.39 -10.03
N PRO A 187 8.39 18.98 -9.49
CA PRO A 187 8.15 19.08 -8.06
C PRO A 187 9.30 18.43 -7.27
N GLU A 188 9.85 19.12 -6.26
CA GLU A 188 11.08 18.72 -5.54
C GLU A 188 11.04 17.28 -5.02
N ILE A 189 9.84 16.77 -4.73
CA ILE A 189 9.56 15.35 -4.45
C ILE A 189 10.30 14.38 -5.38
N PHE A 190 10.28 14.61 -6.69
CA PHE A 190 10.80 13.65 -7.66
C PHE A 190 12.32 13.62 -7.75
N ILE A 191 12.97 14.59 -7.12
CA ILE A 191 14.43 14.65 -7.05
C ILE A 191 14.92 13.50 -6.17
N ASP A 192 14.31 13.33 -4.99
CA ASP A 192 14.73 12.33 -4.01
C ASP A 192 13.91 11.04 -4.04
N LEU A 193 12.73 11.03 -4.67
CA LEU A 193 11.81 9.88 -4.64
C LEU A 193 12.45 8.60 -5.19
N ALA A 194 13.26 8.69 -6.25
CA ALA A 194 13.94 7.53 -6.80
C ALA A 194 14.93 6.90 -5.80
N SER A 195 15.64 7.73 -5.04
CA SER A 195 16.57 7.29 -4.00
C SER A 195 15.81 6.67 -2.82
N LYS A 196 14.70 7.28 -2.39
CA LYS A 196 13.84 6.74 -1.33
C LYS A 196 13.26 5.38 -1.69
N LEU A 197 12.81 5.22 -2.94
CA LEU A 197 12.33 3.94 -3.46
C LEU A 197 13.42 2.86 -3.45
N GLN A 198 14.67 3.21 -3.78
CA GLN A 198 15.77 2.23 -3.67
C GLN A 198 16.02 1.79 -2.23
N LEU A 199 16.02 2.72 -1.27
CA LEU A 199 16.18 2.36 0.13
C LEU A 199 15.07 1.42 0.61
N MET A 200 13.82 1.66 0.18
CA MET A 200 12.69 0.81 0.49
C MET A 200 12.84 -0.60 -0.11
N LYS A 201 13.35 -0.70 -1.35
CA LYS A 201 13.68 -1.97 -2.01
C LYS A 201 14.71 -2.76 -1.23
N GLU A 202 15.85 -2.13 -0.92
CA GLU A 202 16.92 -2.80 -0.18
C GLU A 202 16.45 -3.26 1.21
N PHE A 203 15.65 -2.46 1.90
CA PHE A 203 15.11 -2.82 3.20
C PHE A 203 14.22 -4.07 3.12
N ASN A 204 13.31 -4.11 2.16
CA ASN A 204 12.46 -5.27 1.93
C ASN A 204 13.28 -6.53 1.59
N GLU A 205 14.33 -6.40 0.77
CA GLU A 205 15.23 -7.51 0.43
C GLU A 205 16.01 -8.02 1.64
N ARG A 206 16.50 -7.12 2.50
CA ARG A 206 17.15 -7.49 3.77
C ARG A 206 16.22 -8.25 4.70
N ARG A 207 14.97 -7.78 4.87
CA ARG A 207 13.95 -8.47 5.68
C ARG A 207 13.65 -9.85 5.15
N ARG A 208 13.46 -9.97 3.84
CA ARG A 208 13.22 -11.26 3.18
C ARG A 208 14.40 -12.23 3.41
N ALA A 209 15.63 -11.76 3.25
CA ALA A 209 16.82 -12.57 3.49
C ALA A 209 16.90 -13.05 4.95
N ALA A 210 16.60 -12.17 5.92
CA ALA A 210 16.54 -12.54 7.33
C ALA A 210 15.48 -13.63 7.62
N GLN A 211 14.31 -13.55 6.98
CA GLN A 211 13.25 -14.54 7.10
C GLN A 211 13.64 -15.90 6.50
N CYS A 212 14.30 -15.93 5.34
CA CYS A 212 14.82 -17.17 4.75
C CYS A 212 15.84 -17.85 5.68
N ASN A 213 16.78 -17.08 6.23
CA ASN A 213 17.80 -17.59 7.15
C ASN A 213 17.18 -18.15 8.46
N HIS A 214 16.09 -17.56 8.94
CA HIS A 214 15.37 -18.04 10.13
C HIS A 214 14.67 -19.39 9.91
N GLN A 215 14.18 -19.65 8.69
CA GLN A 215 13.58 -20.94 8.34
C GLN A 215 14.63 -22.07 8.28
N ASP A 216 15.86 -21.77 7.86
CA ASP A 216 16.98 -22.72 7.85
C ASP A 216 17.61 -22.96 9.23
N GLY A 217 17.51 -21.98 10.15
CA GLY A 217 18.10 -22.04 11.50
C GLY A 217 17.25 -22.69 12.61
N ALA A 218 16.00 -23.06 12.33
CA ALA A 218 15.00 -23.48 13.33
C ALA A 218 15.26 -24.84 14.04
N LEU A 219 16.45 -25.44 13.90
CA LEU A 219 16.88 -26.63 14.66
C LEU A 219 17.69 -26.30 15.93
N ARG A 220 17.98 -25.03 16.22
CA ARG A 220 18.58 -24.61 17.51
C ARG A 220 18.07 -23.24 17.97
N SER A 221 17.29 -23.24 19.04
CA SER A 221 16.88 -22.05 19.79
C SER A 221 17.71 -21.93 21.10
N PRO A 222 17.73 -20.79 21.83
CA PRO A 222 16.69 -19.74 21.80
C PRO A 222 17.09 -18.25 21.92
N LEU A 223 16.09 -17.42 21.62
CA LEU A 223 15.80 -16.03 22.05
C LEU A 223 16.63 -14.87 21.47
N LEU A 224 16.13 -14.29 20.38
CA LEU A 224 16.34 -12.87 20.07
C LEU A 224 14.99 -12.19 19.87
N ASN A 225 14.87 -11.00 20.47
CA ASN A 225 13.66 -10.22 20.65
C ASN A 225 13.08 -9.77 19.29
N GLU A 226 11.95 -10.36 18.89
CA GLU A 226 11.28 -10.10 17.59
C GLU A 226 10.86 -8.63 17.41
N SER A 227 10.69 -7.88 18.50
CA SER A 227 10.29 -6.47 18.50
C SER A 227 11.28 -5.53 17.81
N SER A 228 12.58 -5.88 17.76
CA SER A 228 13.60 -5.04 17.11
C SER A 228 13.70 -5.23 15.59
N LEU A 229 13.07 -6.30 15.07
CA LEU A 229 13.05 -6.61 13.64
C LEU A 229 11.81 -6.05 12.94
N LEU A 230 10.81 -5.54 13.66
CA LEU A 230 9.55 -5.03 13.09
C LEU A 230 9.56 -3.51 12.85
N ALA A 231 10.47 -2.76 13.46
CA ALA A 231 10.63 -1.35 13.19
C ALA A 231 11.17 -1.14 11.76
N PHE A 232 10.38 -0.49 10.90
CA PHE A 232 10.99 0.40 9.91
C PHE A 232 11.77 1.44 10.74
N PRO A 233 13.05 1.71 10.43
CA PRO A 233 13.76 2.75 11.15
C PRO A 233 12.97 4.06 10.96
N ASP A 234 12.79 4.81 12.06
CA ASP A 234 12.15 6.12 12.08
C ASP A 234 12.46 6.86 10.79
N VAL A 235 11.43 7.22 10.03
CA VAL A 235 11.61 7.89 8.72
C VAL A 235 11.89 9.38 8.92
N ASP A 236 12.43 9.76 10.09
CA ASP A 236 13.01 11.05 10.42
C ASP A 236 14.39 11.33 9.78
N PHE A 237 14.79 10.59 8.73
CA PHE A 237 16.08 10.77 8.07
C PHE A 237 16.08 11.93 7.05
N LEU A 238 16.11 13.15 7.61
CA LEU A 238 16.86 14.33 7.13
C LEU A 238 16.59 14.85 5.70
N THR A 239 15.48 15.57 5.51
CA THR A 239 15.49 16.89 4.82
C THR A 239 14.37 17.78 5.36
N PRO A 240 14.62 19.07 5.70
CA PRO A 240 13.55 20.02 5.97
C PRO A 240 12.78 20.27 4.67
N GLY A 241 11.57 19.71 4.55
CA GLY A 241 10.67 19.94 3.40
C GLY A 241 9.96 18.72 2.82
N SER A 242 10.26 17.49 3.26
CA SER A 242 9.66 16.28 2.67
C SER A 242 8.35 15.86 3.35
N VAL A 243 7.28 16.62 3.11
CA VAL A 243 5.94 16.39 3.67
C VAL A 243 5.31 15.02 3.28
N LEU A 244 5.92 14.27 2.32
CA LEU A 244 5.26 13.15 1.62
C LEU A 244 5.07 11.92 2.42
N PHE A 245 6.08 11.66 3.23
CA PHE A 245 6.16 10.52 4.09
C PHE A 245 6.02 10.95 5.55
N GLN A 246 5.83 12.26 5.82
CA GLN A 246 5.62 12.79 7.17
C GLN A 246 4.27 12.36 7.76
N TYR A 247 3.29 12.02 6.91
CA TYR A 247 2.04 11.35 7.35
C TYR A 247 2.24 9.84 7.60
N LEU A 248 3.40 9.30 7.23
CA LEU A 248 3.83 7.94 7.49
C LEU A 248 4.92 7.92 8.59
N ASP A 249 5.17 9.04 9.29
CA ASP A 249 6.14 9.11 10.40
C ASP A 249 5.56 8.44 11.64
N ASP A 250 6.30 7.43 12.09
CA ASP A 250 6.54 6.90 13.43
C ASP A 250 5.34 6.68 14.38
N GLU A 251 4.45 7.66 14.60
CA GLU A 251 3.21 7.48 15.37
C GLU A 251 2.29 6.42 14.74
N PHE A 252 2.20 6.40 13.40
CA PHE A 252 1.41 5.40 12.69
C PHE A 252 1.96 3.97 12.89
N TRP A 253 3.28 3.81 13.02
CA TRP A 253 3.94 2.50 13.14
C TRP A 253 3.90 1.95 14.57
N HIS A 254 3.87 2.81 15.59
CA HIS A 254 3.78 2.41 16.98
C HIS A 254 2.42 1.82 17.40
N HIS A 255 1.36 1.97 16.60
CA HIS A 255 0.04 1.41 16.91
C HIS A 255 -0.15 -0.05 16.43
N PHE A 256 0.85 -0.63 15.79
CA PHE A 256 0.80 -2.02 15.29
C PHE A 256 1.87 -2.94 15.89
N THR A 257 2.53 -2.55 16.97
CA THR A 257 3.35 -3.44 17.81
C THR A 257 2.52 -4.19 18.84
#